data_AF-A0ABD7ISV3-F1
#
_entry.id   AF-A0ABD7ISV3-F1
#
_cell.length_a   1.000
_cell.length_b   1.000
_cell.length_c   1.000
_cell.angle_alpha   90.00
_cell.angle_beta   90.00
_cell.angle_gamma   90.00
#
_symmetry.space_group_name_H-M   'P 1'
#
loop_
_entity.id
_entity.type
_entity.pdbx_description
1 polymer ?
#
loop_
_entity_poly.entity_id
_entity_poly.type
_entity_poly.pdbx_seq_one_letter_code
_entity_poly.pdbx_strand_id
1 'polypeptide(L)'
;MMITPLMPMLNIEYLTKVVRRAIKRYNIDPQRVYTVGFSNGGTTSVALVSKHPEMYAGMAAYGWSVAMQQPKAGYTIPFQFIQGTNEATEKSRAGNPMVRVDVRQTVRSLLRYNQMISKQSEADYQQTPYWGYQPDRYQPQAARSTALDTQ
;
A
#
# COMPACT_ATOMS: atom_id res chain seq x y z
N MET A 1 -24.14 -2.31 16.83
CA MET A 1 -22.92 -1.48 16.92
C MET A 1 -22.66 -0.92 15.54
N MET A 2 -22.96 0.36 15.31
CA MET A 2 -22.73 1.01 14.01
C MET A 2 -21.23 1.21 13.83
N ILE A 3 -20.68 0.68 12.73
CA ILE A 3 -19.32 1.01 12.29
C ILE A 3 -19.41 2.42 11.70
N THR A 4 -18.99 3.43 12.47
CA THR A 4 -18.78 4.77 11.93
C THR A 4 -17.79 4.65 10.77
N PRO A 5 -18.08 5.16 9.57
CA PRO A 5 -17.07 5.16 8.52
C PRO A 5 -15.93 6.05 8.98
N LEU A 6 -14.74 5.49 9.18
CA LEU A 6 -13.50 6.20 9.51
C LEU A 6 -13.06 7.19 8.40
N MET A 7 -13.86 7.37 7.35
CA MET A 7 -13.62 8.29 6.23
C MET A 7 -14.41 9.59 6.38
N PRO A 8 -13.90 10.53 7.19
CA PRO A 8 -13.82 11.91 6.69
C PRO A 8 -12.42 12.54 6.80
N MET A 9 -11.39 11.83 7.26
CA MET A 9 -10.10 12.48 7.59
C MET A 9 -9.08 12.58 6.43
N LEU A 10 -9.23 11.83 5.34
CA LEU A 10 -8.25 11.81 4.24
C LEU A 10 -8.80 12.45 2.98
N ASN A 11 -8.42 13.71 2.73
CA ASN A 11 -8.76 14.39 1.48
C ASN A 11 -7.74 14.05 0.38
N ILE A 12 -7.84 12.82 -0.14
CA ILE A 12 -6.97 12.30 -1.21
C ILE A 12 -7.03 13.18 -2.46
N GLU A 13 -8.21 13.66 -2.83
CA GLU A 13 -8.39 14.53 -4.00
C GLU A 13 -7.65 15.88 -3.84
N TYR A 14 -7.68 16.46 -2.64
CA TYR A 14 -6.89 17.66 -2.36
C TYR A 14 -5.38 17.39 -2.45
N LEU A 15 -4.89 16.33 -1.82
CA LEU A 15 -3.47 15.97 -1.88
C LEU A 15 -3.02 15.70 -3.32
N THR A 16 -3.83 15.01 -4.11
CA THR A 16 -3.59 14.78 -5.54
C THR A 16 -3.48 16.10 -6.31
N LYS A 17 -4.34 17.09 -6.03
CA LYS A 17 -4.23 18.43 -6.64
C LYS A 17 -2.95 19.15 -6.24
N VAL A 18 -2.52 19.03 -4.97
CA VAL A 18 -1.27 19.61 -4.48
C VAL A 18 -0.08 18.99 -5.22
N VAL A 19 0.00 17.66 -5.32
CA VAL A 19 1.07 16.96 -6.05
C VAL A 19 1.09 17.35 -7.52
N ARG A 20 -0.06 17.35 -8.21
CA ARG A 20 -0.16 17.79 -9.61
C ARG A 20 0.29 19.24 -9.80
N ARG A 21 -0.04 20.13 -8.86
CA ARG A 21 0.40 21.52 -8.90
C ARG A 21 1.91 21.63 -8.71
N ALA A 22 2.48 20.85 -7.79
CA ALA A 22 3.92 20.82 -7.58
C ALA A 22 4.65 20.35 -8.84
N ILE A 23 4.20 19.26 -9.47
CA ILE A 23 4.78 18.74 -10.73
C ILE A 23 4.75 19.80 -11.84
N LYS A 24 3.68 20.57 -11.96
CA LYS A 24 3.59 21.63 -12.98
C LYS A 24 4.43 22.86 -12.65
N ARG A 25 4.59 23.18 -11.37
CA ARG A 25 5.21 24.43 -10.90
C ARG A 25 6.72 24.32 -10.80
N TYR A 26 7.22 23.14 -10.46
CA TYR A 26 8.61 22.82 -10.20
C TYR A 26 9.10 21.80 -11.24
N ASN A 27 10.41 21.75 -11.51
CA ASN A 27 11.00 20.80 -12.46
C ASN A 27 11.09 19.38 -11.87
N ILE A 28 9.94 18.80 -11.51
CA ILE A 28 9.81 17.45 -10.95
C ILE A 28 9.59 16.47 -12.10
N ASP A 29 10.36 15.38 -12.13
CA ASP A 29 10.13 14.25 -13.03
C ASP A 29 8.84 13.51 -12.61
N PRO A 30 7.76 13.54 -13.42
CA PRO A 30 6.50 12.90 -13.07
C PRO A 30 6.59 11.36 -12.99
N GLN A 31 7.64 10.75 -13.54
CA GLN A 31 7.87 9.30 -13.47
C GLN A 31 8.61 8.87 -12.20
N ARG A 32 9.08 9.82 -11.37
CA ARG A 32 9.87 9.55 -10.15
C ARG A 32 9.26 10.19 -8.90
N VAL A 33 7.94 10.10 -8.79
CA VAL A 33 7.19 10.60 -7.63
C VAL A 33 6.91 9.45 -6.67
N TYR A 34 7.25 9.61 -5.39
CA TYR A 34 7.05 8.62 -4.35
C TYR A 34 6.19 9.20 -3.23
N THR A 35 5.43 8.34 -2.54
CA THR A 35 4.73 8.74 -1.32
C THR A 35 5.27 7.98 -0.12
N VAL A 36 5.52 8.71 0.96
CA VAL A 36 6.04 8.17 2.21
C VAL A 36 5.23 8.73 3.37
N GLY A 37 4.95 7.90 4.38
CA GLY A 37 4.25 8.39 5.54
C GLY A 37 4.33 7.49 6.76
N PHE A 38 4.19 8.11 7.93
CA PHE A 38 4.17 7.46 9.24
C PHE A 38 2.77 7.54 9.86
N SER A 39 2.28 6.45 10.43
CA SER A 39 0.97 6.37 11.08
C SER A 39 -0.17 6.80 10.14
N ASN A 40 -0.95 7.85 10.45
CA ASN A 40 -1.93 8.40 9.51
C ASN A 40 -1.33 8.76 8.13
N GLY A 41 -0.05 9.14 8.09
CA GLY A 41 0.69 9.33 6.84
C GLY A 41 0.86 8.02 6.06
N GLY A 42 1.09 6.89 6.73
CA GLY A 42 1.18 5.58 6.09
C GLY A 42 -0.16 5.18 5.46
N THR A 43 -1.27 5.38 6.18
CA THR A 43 -2.63 5.29 5.61
C THR A 43 -2.80 6.21 4.40
N THR A 44 -2.31 7.45 4.48
CA THR A 44 -2.39 8.42 3.38
C THR A 44 -1.63 7.91 2.15
N SER A 45 -0.41 7.39 2.33
CA SER A 45 0.39 6.81 1.25
C SER A 45 -0.32 5.64 0.58
N VAL A 46 -0.86 4.70 1.35
CA VAL A 46 -1.65 3.57 0.82
C VAL A 46 -2.86 4.05 0.03
N ALA A 47 -3.58 5.04 0.54
CA ALA A 47 -4.76 5.59 -0.13
C ALA A 47 -4.40 6.33 -1.43
N LEU A 48 -3.32 7.10 -1.45
CA LEU A 48 -2.84 7.81 -2.65
C LEU A 48 -2.50 6.83 -3.76
N VAL A 49 -1.69 5.79 -3.47
CA VAL A 49 -1.34 4.78 -4.49
C VAL A 49 -2.51 3.89 -4.85
N SER A 50 -3.47 3.69 -3.95
CA SER A 50 -4.69 2.93 -4.24
C SER A 50 -5.61 3.66 -5.23
N LYS A 51 -5.74 4.99 -5.11
CA LYS A 51 -6.64 5.80 -5.95
C LYS A 51 -6.00 6.35 -7.22
N HIS A 52 -4.72 6.68 -7.15
CA HIS A 52 -3.97 7.26 -8.27
C HIS A 52 -2.62 6.55 -8.49
N PRO A 53 -2.61 5.21 -8.70
CA PRO A 53 -1.38 4.46 -8.90
C PRO A 53 -0.53 4.97 -10.06
N GLU A 54 -1.15 5.55 -11.10
CA GLU A 54 -0.44 6.15 -12.24
C GLU A 54 0.46 7.33 -11.89
N MET A 55 0.29 7.92 -10.70
CA MET A 55 1.06 9.09 -10.26
C MET A 55 2.30 8.75 -9.45
N TYR A 56 2.48 7.50 -9.02
CA TYR A 56 3.52 7.14 -8.06
C TYR A 56 4.37 5.98 -8.57
N ALA A 57 5.69 6.17 -8.56
CA ALA A 57 6.67 5.14 -8.85
C ALA A 57 6.81 4.11 -7.71
N GLY A 58 6.33 4.45 -6.52
CA GLY A 58 6.28 3.55 -5.36
C GLY A 58 5.84 4.25 -4.09
N MET A 59 5.74 3.47 -3.01
CA MET A 59 5.42 4.00 -1.69
C MET A 59 6.26 3.39 -0.56
N ALA A 60 6.33 4.09 0.57
CA ALA A 60 6.60 3.43 1.84
C ALA A 60 5.66 3.89 2.95
N ALA A 61 5.34 2.97 3.86
CA ALA A 61 4.51 3.23 5.02
C ALA A 61 5.19 2.72 6.29
N TYR A 62 5.17 3.55 7.34
CA TYR A 62 5.80 3.29 8.62
C TYR A 62 4.76 3.30 9.74
N GLY A 63 4.80 2.33 10.65
CA GLY A 63 3.87 2.23 11.78
C GLY A 63 2.46 1.79 11.34
N TRP A 64 1.45 2.61 11.64
CA TRP A 64 0.05 2.28 11.33
C TRP A 64 -0.35 2.58 9.87
N SER A 65 -1.26 1.77 9.34
CA SER A 65 -1.90 1.95 8.03
C SER A 65 -3.23 1.21 7.99
N VAL A 66 -4.06 1.51 6.98
CA VAL A 66 -5.28 0.77 6.67
C VAL A 66 -5.28 0.27 5.22
N ALA A 67 -6.02 -0.81 4.98
CA ALA A 67 -6.02 -1.50 3.70
C ALA A 67 -6.51 -0.63 2.54
N MET A 68 -6.05 -0.98 1.33
CA MET A 68 -6.50 -0.34 0.09
C MET A 68 -8.02 -0.42 -0.05
N GLN A 69 -8.67 0.71 -0.32
CA GLN A 69 -10.12 0.79 -0.49
C GLN A 69 -10.47 1.07 -1.95
N GLN A 70 -11.14 0.10 -2.60
CA GLN A 70 -11.53 0.17 -4.02
C GLN A 70 -10.36 0.67 -4.89
N PRO A 71 -9.25 -0.09 -4.96
CA PRO A 71 -8.07 0.34 -5.69
C PRO A 71 -8.32 0.36 -7.19
N LYS A 72 -7.74 1.34 -7.89
CA LYS A 72 -7.75 1.40 -9.35
C LYS A 72 -6.99 0.19 -9.91
N ALA A 73 -7.64 -0.61 -10.75
CA ALA A 73 -7.05 -1.84 -11.29
C ALA A 73 -6.03 -1.58 -12.41
N GLY A 74 -5.21 -2.58 -12.73
CA GLY A 74 -4.30 -2.56 -13.89
C GLY A 74 -2.90 -2.01 -13.64
N TYR A 75 -2.52 -1.79 -12.37
CA TYR A 75 -1.20 -1.31 -11.98
C TYR A 75 -0.55 -2.24 -10.95
N THR A 76 0.76 -2.10 -10.79
CA THR A 76 1.55 -2.65 -9.69
C THR A 76 2.26 -1.50 -8.99
N ILE A 77 2.43 -1.60 -7.68
CA ILE A 77 3.05 -0.52 -6.89
C ILE A 77 4.23 -1.10 -6.12
N PRO A 78 5.48 -0.77 -6.45
CA PRO A 78 6.60 -1.05 -5.56
C PRO A 78 6.35 -0.45 -4.17
N PHE A 79 6.49 -1.26 -3.12
CA PHE A 79 6.21 -0.79 -1.76
C PHE A 79 7.23 -1.27 -0.74
N GLN A 80 7.44 -0.42 0.27
CA GLN A 80 8.07 -0.80 1.54
C GLN A 80 7.06 -0.61 2.68
N PHE A 81 7.06 -1.54 3.62
CA PHE A 81 6.23 -1.46 4.81
C PHE A 81 7.08 -1.79 6.03
N ILE A 82 7.06 -0.94 7.06
CA ILE A 82 7.82 -1.15 8.29
C ILE A 82 6.91 -0.89 9.50
N GLN A 83 6.97 -1.78 10.48
CA GLN A 83 6.34 -1.59 11.79
C GLN A 83 7.27 -2.08 12.89
N GLY A 84 7.32 -1.36 14.01
CA GLY A 84 8.09 -1.78 15.18
C GLY A 84 7.47 -3.00 15.87
N THR A 85 8.30 -3.94 16.34
CA THR A 85 7.86 -5.16 17.03
C THR A 85 7.23 -4.92 18.40
N ASN A 86 7.37 -3.71 18.95
CA ASN A 86 6.72 -3.27 20.19
C ASN A 86 5.50 -2.36 19.92
N GLU A 87 5.15 -2.11 18.66
CA GLU A 87 4.04 -1.24 18.30
C GLU A 87 2.77 -2.07 18.14
N ALA A 88 2.03 -2.23 19.24
CA ALA A 88 0.72 -2.88 19.27
C ALA A 88 0.69 -4.27 18.59
N THR A 89 1.74 -5.07 18.81
CA THR A 89 1.81 -6.45 18.35
C THR A 89 0.81 -7.31 19.10
N GLU A 90 -0.02 -8.03 18.35
CA GLU A 90 -1.00 -8.99 18.83
C GLU A 90 -0.40 -10.41 18.81
N LYS A 91 -1.07 -11.39 19.41
CA LYS A 91 -0.67 -12.80 19.35
C LYS A 91 -1.72 -13.65 18.65
N SER A 92 -1.26 -14.55 17.78
CA SER A 92 -2.13 -15.55 17.15
C SER A 92 -2.66 -16.54 18.19
N ARG A 93 -3.58 -17.42 17.79
CA ARG A 93 -4.07 -18.50 18.67
C ARG A 93 -2.96 -19.42 19.17
N ALA A 94 -1.90 -19.59 18.36
CA ALA A 94 -0.71 -20.38 18.68
C ALA A 94 0.37 -19.57 19.42
N GLY A 95 0.11 -18.30 19.76
CA GLY A 95 1.04 -17.44 20.50
C GLY A 95 2.07 -16.68 19.63
N ASN A 96 2.05 -16.86 18.31
CA ASN A 96 2.99 -16.19 17.39
C ASN A 96 2.69 -14.70 17.28
N PRO A 97 3.71 -13.82 17.18
CA PRO A 97 3.50 -12.39 17.08
C PRO A 97 2.86 -12.01 15.74
N MET A 98 1.96 -11.04 15.78
CA MET A 98 1.23 -10.50 14.64
C MET A 98 1.25 -8.98 14.73
N VAL A 99 1.41 -8.28 13.61
CA VAL A 99 1.12 -6.84 13.61
C VAL A 99 -0.38 -6.59 13.84
N ARG A 100 -0.75 -5.35 14.18
CA ARG A 100 -2.16 -4.95 14.35
C ARG A 100 -3.04 -5.40 13.18
N VAL A 101 -4.30 -5.72 13.47
CA VAL A 101 -5.27 -6.16 12.45
C VAL A 101 -5.31 -5.25 11.20
N ASP A 102 -5.34 -3.93 11.37
CA ASP A 102 -5.42 -2.99 10.23
C ASP A 102 -4.17 -3.07 9.34
N VAL A 103 -2.99 -3.24 9.96
CA VAL A 103 -1.73 -3.35 9.23
C VAL A 103 -1.64 -4.70 8.53
N ARG A 104 -2.10 -5.79 9.14
CA ARG A 104 -2.20 -7.09 8.49
C ARG A 104 -3.10 -7.03 7.25
N GLN A 105 -4.24 -6.36 7.37
CA GLN A 105 -5.13 -6.14 6.24
C GLN A 105 -4.47 -5.28 5.15
N THR A 106 -3.67 -4.29 5.53
CA THR A 106 -2.90 -3.47 4.60
C THR A 106 -1.89 -4.29 3.82
N VAL A 107 -1.04 -5.04 4.51
CA VAL A 107 -0.02 -5.91 3.89
C VAL A 107 -0.69 -6.92 2.95
N ARG A 108 -1.75 -7.59 3.40
CA ARG A 108 -2.55 -8.51 2.56
C ARG A 108 -3.08 -7.81 1.31
N SER A 109 -3.62 -6.60 1.45
CA SER A 109 -4.20 -5.86 0.32
C SER A 109 -3.15 -5.45 -0.71
N LEU A 110 -1.96 -5.00 -0.28
CA LEU A 110 -0.85 -4.62 -1.15
C LEU A 110 -0.27 -5.84 -1.88
N LEU A 111 -0.04 -6.95 -1.17
CA LEU A 111 0.43 -8.20 -1.77
C LEU A 111 -0.55 -8.71 -2.82
N ARG A 112 -1.85 -8.70 -2.52
CA ARG A 112 -2.89 -9.11 -3.50
C ARG A 112 -2.98 -8.17 -4.69
N TYR A 113 -2.91 -6.86 -4.44
CA TYR A 113 -2.95 -5.86 -5.50
C TYR A 113 -1.80 -6.06 -6.50
N ASN A 114 -0.60 -6.35 -5.97
CA ASN A 114 0.58 -6.65 -6.76
C ASN A 114 0.64 -8.11 -7.28
N GLN A 115 -0.41 -8.91 -7.10
CA GLN A 115 -0.44 -10.33 -7.51
C GLN A 115 0.69 -11.16 -6.89
N MET A 116 1.19 -10.75 -5.71
CA MET A 116 2.24 -11.44 -4.97
C MET A 116 1.68 -12.56 -4.09
N ILE A 117 0.37 -12.58 -3.85
CA ILE A 117 -0.35 -13.70 -3.23
C ILE A 117 -1.73 -13.85 -3.89
N SER A 118 -2.27 -15.07 -3.88
CA SER A 118 -3.62 -15.34 -4.38
C SER A 118 -4.74 -14.79 -3.48
N LYS A 119 -5.97 -14.79 -4.01
CA LYS A 119 -7.18 -14.46 -3.22
C LYS A 119 -7.50 -15.52 -2.16
N GLN A 120 -7.00 -16.74 -2.34
CA GLN A 120 -7.17 -17.88 -1.46
C GLN A 120 -6.04 -18.02 -0.43
N SER A 121 -4.97 -17.22 -0.56
CA SER A 121 -3.87 -17.26 0.39
C SER A 121 -4.32 -16.83 1.78
N GLU A 122 -4.08 -17.71 2.74
CA GLU A 122 -4.33 -17.53 4.16
C GLU A 122 -3.03 -17.17 4.88
N ALA A 123 -3.15 -16.51 6.03
CA ALA A 123 -1.99 -16.09 6.80
C ALA A 123 -1.42 -17.26 7.61
N ASP A 124 -0.10 -17.47 7.52
CA ASP A 124 0.67 -18.39 8.36
C ASP A 124 1.69 -17.60 9.20
N TYR A 125 1.32 -17.34 10.46
CA TYR A 125 2.19 -16.65 11.42
C TYR A 125 3.19 -17.57 12.11
N GLN A 126 3.11 -18.88 11.90
CA GLN A 126 4.15 -19.81 12.35
C GLN A 126 5.33 -19.78 11.38
N GLN A 127 5.06 -19.79 10.07
CA GLN A 127 6.08 -19.68 9.04
C GLN A 127 6.58 -18.24 8.86
N THR A 128 5.67 -17.26 8.88
CA THR A 128 5.98 -15.84 8.66
C THR A 128 5.46 -14.99 9.83
N PRO A 129 6.20 -14.92 10.96
CA PRO A 129 5.84 -14.06 12.09
C PRO A 129 5.62 -12.61 11.67
N TYR A 130 4.75 -11.91 12.40
CA TYR A 130 4.31 -10.53 12.14
C TYR A 130 3.43 -10.36 10.90
N TRP A 131 3.92 -10.74 9.71
CA TRP A 131 3.30 -10.42 8.43
C TRP A 131 2.30 -11.46 7.93
N GLY A 132 2.51 -12.74 8.29
CA GLY A 132 1.62 -13.85 7.97
C GLY A 132 1.64 -14.32 6.51
N TYR A 133 2.32 -13.63 5.59
CA TYR A 133 2.31 -13.99 4.18
C TYR A 133 3.72 -14.14 3.63
N GLN A 134 3.97 -15.28 2.99
CA GLN A 134 5.10 -15.45 2.09
C GLN A 134 4.64 -15.10 0.67
N PRO A 135 5.28 -14.15 -0.03
CA PRO A 135 4.99 -13.89 -1.43
C PRO A 135 5.22 -15.15 -2.27
N ASP A 136 4.31 -15.43 -3.20
CA ASP A 136 4.56 -16.35 -4.32
C ASP A 136 5.80 -15.82 -5.07
N ARG A 137 6.63 -16.69 -5.67
CA ARG A 137 7.82 -16.25 -6.43
C ARG A 137 7.40 -15.13 -7.39
N TYR A 138 7.92 -13.92 -7.15
CA TYR A 138 7.63 -12.75 -7.98
C TYR A 138 8.19 -12.98 -9.38
N GLN A 139 7.31 -13.27 -10.34
CA GLN A 139 7.61 -13.15 -11.77
C GLN A 139 7.09 -11.79 -12.23
N PRO A 140 7.95 -10.79 -12.51
CA PRO A 140 7.47 -9.53 -13.04
C PRO A 140 6.76 -9.79 -14.38
N GLN A 141 5.47 -9.51 -14.46
CA GLN A 141 4.83 -9.30 -15.75
C GLN A 141 5.55 -8.10 -16.37
N ALA A 142 6.17 -8.31 -17.54
CA ALA A 142 6.81 -7.24 -18.29
C ALA A 142 5.86 -6.04 -18.32
N ALA A 143 6.33 -4.90 -17.80
CA ALA A 143 5.57 -3.67 -17.82
C ALA A 143 5.02 -3.50 -19.24
N ARG A 144 3.71 -3.35 -19.40
CA ARG A 144 3.13 -3.01 -20.69
C ARG A 144 3.79 -1.70 -21.10
N SER A 145 4.73 -1.80 -22.05
CA SER A 145 5.25 -0.67 -22.80
C SER A 145 4.04 0.07 -23.33
N THR A 146 3.74 1.22 -22.74
CA THR A 146 2.92 2.23 -23.42
C THR A 146 3.82 2.78 -24.51
N ALA A 147 3.79 2.11 -25.66
CA ALA A 147 4.24 2.69 -26.91
C ALA A 147 3.36 3.92 -27.17
N LEU A 148 3.81 5.08 -26.71
CA LEU A 148 3.40 6.39 -27.15
C LEU A 148 4.68 7.12 -27.55
N ASP A 149 5.23 6.70 -28.69
CA ASP A 149 6.16 7.48 -29.50
C ASP A 149 5.95 7.05 -30.96
N THR A 150 5.06 7.78 -31.64
CA THR A 150 5.15 8.15 -33.05
C THR A 150 3.90 8.95 -33.44
N GLN A 151 3.96 10.27 -33.23
CA GLN A 151 3.53 11.29 -34.19
C GLN A 151 4.47 12.48 -34.09
#